data_AF-A0A4Y7PS80-F1
#
_entry.id   AF-A0A4Y7PS80-F1
#
_cell.length_a   1.000
_cell.length_b   1.000
_cell.length_c   1.000
_cell.angle_alpha   90.00
_cell.angle_beta   90.00
_cell.angle_gamma   90.00
#
_symmetry.space_group_name_H-M   'P 1'
#
loop_
_entity.id
_entity.type
_entity.pdbx_description
1 polymer ?
#
loop_
_entity_poly.entity_id
_entity_poly.type
_entity_poly.pdbx_seq_one_letter_code
_entity_poly.pdbx_strand_id
1 'polypeptide(L)'
;MPITPPTGEKLKALINGPAEIEWRYEMRRESQEILPGLLLGAFQVSKSLESLQALGVTHIVCIRDSKEAFSVRPRFPENFKYLVLDVQDSEEQNLIRLFPQAKQFIEEAIDGGGRVLVHCNGGISLSPAFVVMFVMEHYQLSWEDALHLVQNRRYCISPNGGFLTQIKEYESIYKANLAVASNPSRQAAVSRRKRNEDGSDDEELEEDKDRKRVLIANASLPTSPVNANASHDPDAMEM
;
A
#
# COMPACT_ATOMS: atom_id res chain seq x y z
N MET A 1 -14.88 -7.04 -17.79
CA MET A 1 -15.51 -8.32 -17.39
C MET A 1 -14.60 -9.03 -16.40
N PRO A 2 -15.10 -9.85 -15.47
CA PRO A 2 -14.24 -10.67 -14.61
C PRO A 2 -13.39 -11.62 -15.48
N ILE A 3 -12.11 -11.30 -15.62
CA ILE A 3 -11.15 -12.11 -16.37
C ILE A 3 -10.98 -13.41 -15.58
N THR A 4 -11.42 -14.54 -16.13
CA THR A 4 -11.16 -15.85 -15.51
C THR A 4 -9.64 -16.05 -15.46
N PRO A 5 -9.02 -16.20 -14.27
CA PRO A 5 -7.58 -16.32 -14.18
C PRO A 5 -7.11 -17.55 -14.99
N PRO A 6 -6.03 -17.42 -15.79
CA PRO A 6 -5.56 -18.53 -16.60
C PRO A 6 -5.09 -19.67 -15.69
N THR A 7 -5.21 -20.90 -16.16
CA THR A 7 -4.87 -22.10 -15.40
C THR A 7 -3.93 -23.01 -16.19
N GLY A 8 -3.23 -23.91 -15.49
CA GLY A 8 -2.32 -24.87 -16.09
C GLY A 8 -1.21 -24.21 -16.91
N GLU A 9 -1.02 -24.68 -18.15
CA GLU A 9 0.04 -24.19 -19.05
C GLU A 9 -0.11 -22.71 -19.39
N LYS A 10 -1.34 -22.19 -19.50
CA LYS A 10 -1.58 -20.76 -19.78
C LYS A 10 -1.07 -19.87 -18.65
N LEU A 11 -1.18 -20.33 -17.40
CA LEU A 11 -0.66 -19.61 -16.23
C LEU A 11 0.87 -19.65 -16.21
N LYS A 12 1.47 -20.82 -16.47
CA LYS A 12 2.93 -20.96 -16.57
C LYS A 12 3.54 -20.10 -17.67
N ALA A 13 2.91 -20.06 -18.84
CA ALA A 13 3.31 -19.17 -19.94
C ALA A 13 3.16 -17.69 -19.57
N LEU A 14 2.12 -17.33 -18.82
CA LEU A 14 1.96 -15.96 -18.32
C LEU A 14 3.08 -15.59 -17.33
N ILE A 15 3.39 -16.43 -16.34
CA ILE A 15 4.44 -16.18 -15.35
C ILE A 15 5.83 -16.11 -16.00
N ASN A 16 6.18 -17.11 -16.82
CA ASN A 16 7.46 -17.17 -17.52
C ASN A 16 7.65 -16.01 -18.52
N GLY A 17 6.56 -15.47 -19.07
CA GLY A 17 6.61 -14.38 -20.05
C GLY A 17 7.09 -14.83 -21.44
N PRO A 18 7.35 -13.86 -22.33
CA PRO A 18 7.83 -14.13 -23.69
C PRO A 18 9.31 -14.56 -23.69
N ALA A 19 9.60 -15.73 -24.24
CA ALA A 19 10.94 -16.33 -24.26
C ALA A 19 11.98 -15.59 -25.13
N GLU A 20 11.56 -14.57 -25.89
CA GLU A 20 12.38 -13.90 -26.91
C GLU A 20 12.83 -12.48 -26.53
N ILE A 21 12.52 -11.97 -25.33
CA ILE A 21 12.97 -10.64 -24.90
C ILE A 21 14.42 -10.72 -24.38
N GLU A 22 15.38 -10.41 -25.25
CA GLU A 22 16.74 -10.07 -24.85
C GLU A 22 16.74 -8.73 -24.08
N TRP A 23 17.02 -8.77 -22.77
CA TRP A 23 17.04 -7.56 -21.95
C TRP A 23 18.30 -6.73 -22.19
N ARG A 24 18.11 -5.48 -22.63
CA ARG A 24 19.18 -4.48 -22.81
C ARG A 24 19.11 -3.43 -21.70
N TYR A 25 20.25 -2.92 -21.26
CA TYR A 25 20.35 -2.01 -20.11
C TYR A 25 19.52 -0.72 -20.29
N GLU A 26 19.36 -0.28 -21.54
CA GLU A 26 18.64 0.92 -21.96
C GLU A 26 17.14 0.82 -21.64
N MET A 27 16.57 -0.39 -21.73
CA MET A 27 15.15 -0.68 -21.54
C MET A 27 14.65 -0.31 -20.12
N ARG A 28 15.54 -0.15 -19.14
CA ARG A 28 15.21 0.38 -17.82
C ARG A 28 14.63 1.80 -17.86
N ARG A 29 14.96 2.59 -18.89
CA ARG A 29 14.46 3.96 -19.12
C ARG A 29 13.11 4.01 -19.83
N GLU A 30 12.75 2.91 -20.49
CA GLU A 30 11.48 2.70 -21.19
C GLU A 30 10.40 2.18 -20.21
N SER A 31 9.20 1.95 -20.73
CA SER A 31 8.13 1.19 -20.07
C SER A 31 7.89 -0.12 -20.79
N GLN A 32 7.65 -1.20 -20.06
CA GLN A 32 7.24 -2.49 -20.61
C GLN A 32 5.78 -2.75 -20.25
N GLU A 33 5.03 -3.38 -21.16
CA GLU A 33 3.69 -3.85 -20.84
C GLU A 33 3.79 -5.13 -20.00
N ILE A 34 3.19 -5.08 -18.82
CA ILE A 34 3.18 -6.18 -17.85
C ILE A 34 2.00 -7.09 -18.14
N LEU A 35 0.81 -6.51 -18.22
CA LEU A 35 -0.44 -7.16 -18.63
C LEU A 35 -1.07 -6.33 -19.76
N PRO A 36 -1.96 -6.90 -20.60
CA PRO A 36 -2.71 -6.10 -21.57
C PRO A 36 -3.42 -4.93 -20.88
N GLY A 37 -3.06 -3.70 -21.24
CA GLY A 37 -3.60 -2.49 -20.59
C GLY A 37 -2.75 -1.91 -19.46
N LEU A 38 -1.72 -2.60 -18.97
CA LEU A 38 -0.91 -2.20 -17.81
C LEU A 38 0.58 -2.11 -18.15
N LEU A 39 1.11 -0.89 -18.24
CA LEU A 39 2.53 -0.61 -18.41
C LEU A 39 3.21 -0.25 -17.09
N LEU A 40 4.47 -0.64 -16.95
CA LEU A 40 5.35 -0.29 -15.85
C LEU A 40 6.64 0.34 -16.39
N GLY A 41 7.02 1.51 -15.87
CA GLY A 41 8.20 2.24 -16.38
C GLY A 41 8.84 3.23 -15.41
N ALA A 42 9.92 3.85 -15.87
CA ALA A 42 10.56 4.98 -15.19
C ALA A 42 9.88 6.31 -15.52
N PHE A 43 10.04 7.32 -14.66
CA PHE A 43 9.49 8.67 -14.85
C PHE A 43 9.87 9.29 -16.21
N GLN A 44 11.02 8.90 -16.78
CA GLN A 44 11.46 9.31 -18.11
C GLN A 44 10.40 9.09 -19.20
N VAL A 45 9.61 8.01 -19.13
CA VAL A 45 8.54 7.70 -20.11
C VAL A 45 7.44 8.77 -20.09
N SER A 46 7.06 9.23 -18.90
CA SER A 46 6.01 10.25 -18.71
C SER A 46 6.39 11.65 -19.20
N LYS A 47 7.65 11.85 -19.65
CA LYS A 47 8.16 13.17 -20.02
C LYS A 47 7.73 13.64 -21.41
N SER A 48 7.28 12.74 -22.29
CA SER A 48 6.93 12.99 -23.69
C SER A 48 5.45 12.71 -23.94
N LEU A 49 4.72 13.73 -24.42
CA LEU A 49 3.30 13.60 -24.80
C LEU A 49 3.13 12.62 -25.98
N GLU A 50 3.96 12.78 -27.00
CA GLU A 50 4.00 11.92 -28.18
C GLU A 50 4.23 10.45 -27.80
N SER A 51 5.19 10.16 -26.91
CA SER A 51 5.49 8.80 -26.49
C SER A 51 4.34 8.17 -25.68
N LEU A 52 3.66 8.94 -24.83
CA LEU A 52 2.46 8.48 -24.11
C LEU A 52 1.29 8.22 -25.07
N GLN A 53 1.10 9.07 -26.08
CA GLN A 53 0.08 8.92 -27.12
C GLN A 53 0.36 7.72 -28.04
N ALA A 54 1.61 7.52 -28.46
CA ALA A 54 2.03 6.37 -29.26
C ALA A 54 1.91 5.05 -28.47
N LEU A 55 2.07 5.08 -27.15
CA LEU A 55 1.75 3.96 -26.25
C LEU A 55 0.25 3.82 -25.96
N GLY A 56 -0.63 4.68 -26.49
CA GLY A 56 -2.07 4.63 -26.24
C GLY A 56 -2.47 4.81 -24.77
N VAL A 57 -1.62 5.47 -23.97
CA VAL A 57 -1.86 5.70 -22.54
C VAL A 57 -3.06 6.62 -22.37
N THR A 58 -3.94 6.32 -21.42
CA THR A 58 -5.10 7.14 -21.06
C THR A 58 -5.14 7.50 -19.58
N HIS A 59 -4.50 6.69 -18.74
CA HIS A 59 -4.44 6.85 -17.29
C HIS A 59 -2.99 6.68 -16.80
N ILE A 60 -2.57 7.44 -15.79
CA ILE A 60 -1.19 7.41 -15.27
C ILE A 60 -1.21 7.38 -13.74
N VAL A 61 -0.53 6.38 -13.16
CA VAL A 61 -0.27 6.28 -11.71
C VAL A 61 1.15 6.76 -11.45
N CYS A 62 1.27 7.95 -10.85
CA CYS A 62 2.52 8.64 -10.56
C CYS A 62 2.87 8.49 -9.07
N ILE A 63 3.76 7.56 -8.75
CA ILE A 63 4.23 7.27 -7.39
C ILE A 63 5.59 7.96 -7.17
N ARG A 64 5.77 8.67 -6.05
CA ARG A 64 6.96 9.52 -5.81
C ARG A 64 7.15 9.82 -4.33
N ASP A 65 8.34 10.21 -3.89
CA ASP A 65 8.46 10.89 -2.59
C ASP A 65 7.84 12.31 -2.72
N SER A 66 7.20 12.83 -1.66
CA SER A 66 6.67 14.21 -1.69
C SER A 66 7.77 15.27 -1.91
N LYS A 67 9.01 14.97 -1.52
CA LYS A 67 10.22 15.76 -1.82
C LYS A 67 10.50 15.83 -3.34
N GLU A 68 10.10 14.81 -4.10
CA GLU A 68 10.24 14.76 -5.56
C GLU A 68 9.09 15.48 -6.29
N ALA A 69 8.06 15.98 -5.60
CA ALA A 69 6.81 16.46 -6.20
C ALA A 69 6.96 17.59 -7.22
N PHE A 70 8.04 18.37 -7.17
CA PHE A 70 8.39 19.35 -8.22
C PHE A 70 8.89 18.66 -9.51
N SER A 71 9.74 17.65 -9.38
CA SER A 71 10.39 16.96 -10.50
C SER A 71 9.50 15.89 -11.11
N VAL A 72 8.93 15.02 -10.27
CA VAL A 72 8.05 13.90 -10.63
C VAL A 72 6.60 14.37 -10.43
N ARG A 73 5.93 14.74 -11.52
CA ARG A 73 4.59 15.33 -11.49
C ARG A 73 3.78 15.01 -12.74
N PRO A 74 2.44 15.09 -12.69
CA PRO A 74 1.60 15.19 -13.87
C PRO A 74 2.12 16.28 -14.82
N ARG A 75 2.38 15.89 -16.08
CA ARG A 75 2.93 16.79 -17.12
C ARG A 75 1.89 17.23 -18.13
N PHE A 76 0.88 16.40 -18.36
CA PHE A 76 -0.15 16.61 -19.39
C PHE A 76 -1.54 16.33 -18.80
N PRO A 77 -1.96 17.04 -17.73
CA PRO A 77 -3.21 16.77 -17.00
C PRO A 77 -4.46 16.87 -17.87
N GLU A 78 -4.43 17.71 -18.91
CA GLU A 78 -5.51 17.85 -19.89
C GLU A 78 -5.60 16.68 -20.90
N ASN A 79 -4.62 15.77 -20.92
CA ASN A 79 -4.51 14.67 -21.89
C ASN A 79 -4.69 13.27 -21.28
N PHE A 80 -4.38 13.10 -19.99
CA PHE A 80 -4.45 11.80 -19.30
C PHE A 80 -5.04 11.99 -17.91
N LYS A 81 -5.83 11.02 -17.43
CA LYS A 81 -6.22 11.01 -16.01
C LYS A 81 -5.02 10.61 -15.16
N TYR A 82 -4.80 11.31 -14.05
CA TYR A 82 -3.71 11.01 -13.12
C TYR A 82 -4.23 10.55 -11.76
N LEU A 83 -3.65 9.47 -11.25
CA LEU A 83 -3.55 9.20 -9.82
C LEU A 83 -2.13 9.56 -9.37
N VAL A 84 -2.00 10.36 -8.31
CA VAL A 84 -0.71 10.71 -7.71
C VAL A 84 -0.68 10.12 -6.31
N LEU A 85 0.39 9.40 -5.99
CA LEU A 85 0.61 8.82 -4.66
C LEU A 85 1.97 9.31 -4.15
N ASP A 86 1.94 10.06 -3.05
CA ASP A 86 3.14 10.47 -2.32
C ASP A 86 3.53 9.36 -1.34
N VAL A 87 4.63 8.66 -1.65
CA VAL A 87 5.08 7.39 -1.04
C VAL A 87 6.61 7.40 -0.95
N GLN A 88 7.16 7.26 0.25
CA GLN A 88 8.62 7.25 0.45
C GLN A 88 9.23 5.87 0.08
N ASP A 89 10.39 5.84 -0.58
CA ASP A 89 11.08 4.57 -0.90
C ASP A 89 11.93 4.09 0.32
N SER A 90 11.24 3.83 1.44
CA SER A 90 11.82 3.29 2.66
C SER A 90 11.02 2.07 3.16
N GLU A 91 11.61 1.26 4.03
CA GLU A 91 11.04 -0.05 4.41
C GLU A 91 9.83 0.09 5.33
N GLU A 92 9.73 1.22 6.05
CA GLU A 92 8.66 1.58 6.98
C GLU A 92 7.41 2.14 6.27
N GLN A 93 7.53 2.54 5.00
CA GLN A 93 6.41 3.11 4.26
C GLN A 93 5.37 2.03 3.96
N ASN A 94 4.19 2.17 4.57
CA ASN A 94 3.11 1.21 4.40
C ASN A 94 2.45 1.35 3.00
N LEU A 95 2.66 0.36 2.14
CA LEU A 95 2.05 0.25 0.82
C LEU A 95 0.66 -0.37 0.88
N ILE A 96 0.42 -1.32 1.78
CA ILE A 96 -0.85 -2.07 1.92
C ILE A 96 -2.05 -1.14 2.12
N ARG A 97 -1.87 -0.03 2.86
CA ARG A 97 -2.92 0.98 3.09
C ARG A 97 -3.18 1.91 1.90
N LEU A 98 -2.23 2.02 0.96
CA LEU A 98 -2.32 2.88 -0.24
C LEU A 98 -2.72 2.09 -1.50
N PHE A 99 -2.36 0.80 -1.53
CA PHE A 99 -2.59 -0.09 -2.67
C PHE A 99 -4.05 -0.14 -3.16
N PRO A 100 -5.10 -0.17 -2.32
CA PRO A 100 -6.49 -0.20 -2.80
C PRO A 100 -6.86 0.95 -3.74
N GLN A 101 -6.32 2.16 -3.51
CA GLN A 101 -6.55 3.32 -4.37
C GLN A 101 -5.86 3.17 -5.73
N ALA A 102 -4.62 2.65 -5.74
CA ALA A 102 -3.90 2.32 -6.97
C ALA A 102 -4.63 1.22 -7.75
N LYS A 103 -5.07 0.17 -7.05
CA LYS A 103 -5.76 -0.98 -7.62
C LYS A 103 -7.05 -0.56 -8.31
N GLN A 104 -7.95 0.14 -7.60
CA GLN A 104 -9.22 0.59 -8.16
C GLN A 104 -9.02 1.44 -9.43
N PHE A 105 -8.08 2.39 -9.40
CA PHE A 105 -7.77 3.25 -10.55
C PHE A 105 -7.22 2.46 -11.76
N ILE A 106 -6.47 1.38 -11.53
CA ILE A 106 -5.99 0.49 -12.60
C ILE A 106 -7.13 -0.39 -13.13
N GLU A 107 -7.96 -0.97 -12.24
CA GLU A 107 -9.10 -1.83 -12.63
C GLU A 107 -10.12 -1.03 -13.46
N GLU A 108 -10.58 0.13 -12.97
CA GLU A 108 -11.53 1.01 -13.68
C GLU A 108 -11.01 1.46 -15.06
N ALA A 109 -9.70 1.76 -15.15
CA ALA A 109 -9.09 2.21 -16.39
C ALA A 109 -9.00 1.08 -17.44
N ILE A 110 -8.69 -0.15 -17.03
CA ILE A 110 -8.56 -1.31 -17.93
C ILE A 110 -9.93 -1.86 -18.33
N ASP A 111 -10.88 -1.98 -17.40
CA ASP A 111 -12.27 -2.37 -17.74
C ASP A 111 -12.96 -1.33 -18.63
N GLY A 112 -12.57 -0.06 -18.53
CA GLY A 112 -12.95 1.01 -19.46
C GLY A 112 -12.27 0.97 -20.84
N GLY A 113 -11.46 -0.05 -21.14
CA GLY A 113 -10.73 -0.20 -22.41
C GLY A 113 -9.51 0.73 -22.56
N GLY A 114 -9.05 1.33 -21.46
CA GLY A 114 -7.90 2.22 -21.43
C GLY A 114 -6.57 1.49 -21.21
N ARG A 115 -5.47 2.26 -21.31
CA ARG A 115 -4.11 1.80 -21.00
C ARG A 115 -3.51 2.66 -19.88
N VAL A 116 -2.92 2.00 -18.88
CA VAL A 116 -2.40 2.61 -17.66
C VAL A 116 -0.88 2.56 -17.64
N LEU A 117 -0.21 3.70 -17.42
CA LEU A 117 1.21 3.73 -17.09
C LEU A 117 1.37 3.89 -15.57
N VAL A 118 1.91 2.88 -14.90
CA VAL A 118 2.39 2.99 -13.51
C VAL A 118 3.88 3.34 -13.53
N HIS A 119 4.29 4.42 -12.87
CA HIS A 119 5.69 4.81 -12.77
C HIS A 119 6.05 5.41 -11.41
N CYS A 120 7.35 5.38 -11.11
CA CYS A 120 8.00 6.24 -10.12
C CYS A 120 9.25 6.86 -10.75
N ASN A 121 10.10 7.55 -9.99
CA ASN A 121 11.31 8.17 -10.55
C ASN A 121 12.17 7.16 -11.34
N GLY A 122 12.68 6.12 -10.67
CA GLY A 122 13.52 5.09 -11.30
C GLY A 122 12.76 3.94 -12.00
N GLY A 123 11.51 3.66 -11.62
CA GLY A 123 10.78 2.48 -12.10
C GLY A 123 11.41 1.15 -11.67
N ILE A 124 11.92 1.08 -10.43
CA ILE A 124 12.72 -0.04 -9.87
C ILE A 124 12.13 -0.59 -8.57
N SER A 125 11.86 0.25 -7.55
CA SER A 125 11.32 -0.20 -6.26
C SER A 125 9.82 0.15 -6.10
N LEU A 126 9.48 1.41 -5.84
CA LEU A 126 8.11 1.88 -5.58
C LEU A 126 7.05 1.39 -6.59
N SER A 127 7.13 1.79 -7.88
CA SER A 127 6.09 1.43 -8.86
C SER A 127 6.02 -0.08 -9.17
N PRO A 128 7.13 -0.82 -9.26
CA PRO A 128 7.07 -2.27 -9.33
C PRO A 128 6.37 -2.93 -8.15
N ALA A 129 6.53 -2.44 -6.91
CA ALA A 129 5.86 -3.02 -5.74
C ALA A 129 4.32 -2.98 -5.90
N PHE A 130 3.75 -1.83 -6.27
CA PHE A 130 2.32 -1.70 -6.54
C PHE A 130 1.86 -2.59 -7.71
N VAL A 131 2.65 -2.73 -8.78
CA VAL A 131 2.30 -3.59 -9.92
C VAL A 131 2.39 -5.08 -9.58
N VAL A 132 3.34 -5.51 -8.75
CA VAL A 132 3.40 -6.90 -8.24
C VAL A 132 2.17 -7.20 -7.37
N MET A 133 1.79 -6.31 -6.45
CA MET A 133 0.55 -6.47 -5.66
C MET A 133 -0.69 -6.56 -6.54
N PHE A 134 -0.77 -5.74 -7.60
CA PHE A 134 -1.86 -5.78 -8.58
C PHE A 134 -1.91 -7.14 -9.30
N VAL A 135 -0.81 -7.57 -9.91
CA VAL A 135 -0.69 -8.84 -10.62
C VAL A 135 -1.05 -10.02 -9.71
N MET A 136 -0.62 -9.97 -8.45
CA MET A 136 -0.85 -11.02 -7.46
C MET A 136 -2.34 -11.23 -7.16
N GLU A 137 -3.08 -10.17 -6.81
CA GLU A 137 -4.52 -10.28 -6.56
C GLU A 137 -5.30 -10.57 -7.84
N HIS A 138 -4.97 -9.88 -8.94
CA HIS A 138 -5.71 -9.95 -10.21
C HIS A 138 -5.69 -11.35 -10.86
N TYR A 139 -4.62 -12.12 -10.69
CA TYR A 139 -4.54 -13.52 -11.13
C TYR A 139 -4.49 -14.56 -9.98
N GLN A 140 -4.65 -14.12 -8.74
CA GLN A 140 -4.66 -14.97 -7.53
C GLN A 140 -3.36 -15.78 -7.34
N LEU A 141 -2.23 -15.23 -7.80
CA LEU A 141 -0.88 -15.82 -7.73
C LEU A 141 -0.28 -15.74 -6.31
N SER A 142 0.76 -16.53 -6.03
CA SER A 142 1.61 -16.25 -4.86
C SER A 142 2.50 -15.02 -5.11
N TRP A 143 3.11 -14.49 -4.05
CA TRP A 143 4.04 -13.37 -4.15
C TRP A 143 5.26 -13.71 -5.02
N GLU A 144 5.74 -14.97 -5.02
CA GLU A 144 6.82 -15.41 -5.91
C GLU A 144 6.40 -15.34 -7.38
N ASP A 145 5.28 -15.98 -7.74
CA ASP A 145 4.80 -16.04 -9.12
C ASP A 145 4.44 -14.66 -9.66
N ALA A 146 3.86 -13.80 -8.83
CA ALA A 146 3.57 -12.41 -9.18
C ALA A 146 4.86 -11.59 -9.40
N LEU A 147 5.86 -11.74 -8.53
CA LEU A 147 7.15 -11.06 -8.67
C LEU A 147 7.88 -11.51 -9.94
N HIS A 148 7.94 -12.83 -10.20
CA HIS A 148 8.51 -13.40 -11.42
C HIS A 148 7.79 -12.92 -12.69
N LEU A 149 6.45 -12.88 -12.69
CA LEU A 149 5.66 -12.41 -13.85
C LEU A 149 6.03 -10.99 -14.27
N VAL A 150 6.19 -10.07 -13.29
CA VAL A 150 6.61 -8.69 -13.56
C VAL A 150 8.09 -8.63 -13.93
N GLN A 151 8.97 -9.38 -13.25
CA GLN A 151 10.42 -9.37 -13.50
C GLN A 151 10.78 -9.91 -14.89
N ASN A 152 10.11 -10.98 -15.34
CA ASN A 152 10.30 -11.56 -16.68
C ASN A 152 9.88 -10.63 -17.83
N ARG A 153 9.22 -9.50 -17.51
CA ARG A 153 8.85 -8.44 -18.48
C ARG A 153 9.63 -7.14 -18.28
N ARG A 154 10.08 -6.87 -17.05
CA ARG A 154 10.95 -5.76 -16.69
C ARG A 154 12.03 -6.25 -15.73
N TYR A 155 13.14 -6.73 -16.28
CA TYR A 155 14.20 -7.40 -15.51
C TYR A 155 14.79 -6.53 -14.38
N CYS A 156 14.80 -5.21 -14.56
CA CYS A 156 15.36 -4.26 -13.59
C CYS A 156 14.45 -3.88 -12.41
N ILE A 157 13.38 -4.63 -12.11
CA ILE A 157 12.64 -4.40 -10.87
C ILE A 157 13.43 -4.92 -9.66
N SER A 158 13.36 -4.17 -8.57
CA SER A 158 13.98 -4.50 -7.28
C SER A 158 13.30 -3.68 -6.16
N PRO A 159 12.10 -4.06 -5.70
CA PRO A 159 11.48 -3.51 -4.49
C PRO A 159 12.42 -3.64 -3.28
N ASN A 160 12.40 -2.66 -2.37
CA ASN A 160 13.17 -2.72 -1.12
C ASN A 160 12.68 -3.88 -0.19
N GLY A 161 13.45 -4.21 0.85
CA GLY A 161 13.17 -5.37 1.71
C GLY A 161 11.85 -5.23 2.48
N GLY A 162 11.50 -4.03 2.93
CA GLY A 162 10.21 -3.72 3.53
C GLY A 162 9.04 -3.91 2.55
N PHE A 163 9.20 -3.49 1.30
CA PHE A 163 8.19 -3.69 0.26
C PHE A 163 8.04 -5.17 -0.12
N LEU A 164 9.14 -5.91 -0.26
CA LEU A 164 9.10 -7.37 -0.47
C LEU A 164 8.42 -8.10 0.71
N THR A 165 8.58 -7.60 1.93
CA THR A 165 7.89 -8.13 3.11
C THR A 165 6.39 -7.83 3.06
N GLN A 166 6.01 -6.58 2.77
CA GLN A 166 4.61 -6.18 2.65
C GLN A 166 3.86 -6.86 1.50
N ILE A 167 4.53 -7.19 0.39
CA ILE A 167 3.93 -7.98 -0.70
C ILE A 167 3.56 -9.39 -0.20
N LYS A 168 4.43 -10.04 0.61
CA LYS A 168 4.16 -11.36 1.22
C LYS A 168 3.02 -11.30 2.23
N GLU A 169 2.98 -10.26 3.06
CA GLU A 169 1.87 -10.03 3.99
C GLU A 169 0.54 -9.82 3.24
N TYR A 170 0.59 -9.10 2.11
CA TYR A 170 -0.60 -8.85 1.29
C TYR A 170 -1.19 -10.11 0.66
N GLU A 171 -0.38 -11.14 0.39
CA GLU A 171 -0.87 -12.45 -0.05
C GLU A 171 -1.87 -13.05 0.95
N SER A 172 -1.57 -12.95 2.25
CA SER A 172 -2.46 -13.43 3.30
C SER A 172 -3.74 -12.61 3.39
N ILE A 173 -3.65 -11.30 3.14
CA ILE A 173 -4.79 -10.37 3.17
C ILE A 173 -5.76 -10.64 2.01
N TYR A 174 -5.27 -10.72 0.77
CA TYR A 174 -6.18 -10.95 -0.37
C TYR A 174 -6.78 -12.37 -0.33
N LYS A 175 -6.03 -13.39 0.10
CA LYS A 175 -6.56 -14.75 0.29
C LYS A 175 -7.65 -14.80 1.36
N ALA A 176 -7.51 -14.06 2.46
CA ALA A 176 -8.57 -13.93 3.46
C ALA A 176 -9.83 -13.27 2.88
N ASN A 177 -9.68 -12.21 2.07
CA ASN A 177 -10.80 -11.54 1.40
C ASN A 177 -11.53 -12.48 0.44
N LEU A 178 -10.82 -13.27 -0.38
CA LEU A 178 -11.40 -14.28 -1.27
C LEU A 178 -12.13 -15.39 -0.49
N ALA A 179 -11.56 -15.85 0.64
CA ALA A 179 -12.18 -16.86 1.50
C ALA A 179 -13.47 -16.36 2.18
N VAL A 180 -13.55 -15.06 2.50
CA VAL A 180 -14.79 -14.42 3.00
C VAL A 180 -15.81 -14.26 1.88
N ALA A 181 -15.41 -13.75 0.71
CA ALA A 181 -16.29 -13.51 -0.42
C ALA A 181 -16.93 -14.80 -0.98
N SER A 182 -16.20 -15.92 -0.93
CA SER A 182 -16.69 -17.25 -1.34
C SER A 182 -17.56 -17.96 -0.28
N ASN A 183 -17.66 -17.43 0.94
CA ASN A 183 -18.42 -18.07 2.02
C ASN A 183 -19.17 -17.07 2.94
N PRO A 184 -20.07 -16.22 2.39
CA PRO A 184 -20.67 -15.08 3.09
C PRO A 184 -21.60 -15.47 4.27
N SER A 185 -22.02 -16.73 4.36
CA SER A 185 -23.02 -17.20 5.33
C SER A 185 -22.54 -17.23 6.79
N ARG A 186 -21.22 -17.15 7.05
CA ARG A 186 -20.66 -17.24 8.42
C ARG A 186 -20.66 -15.95 9.24
N GLN A 187 -20.85 -14.77 8.64
CA GLN A 187 -20.70 -13.50 9.37
C GLN A 187 -21.89 -13.12 10.28
N ALA A 188 -23.07 -13.72 10.08
CA ALA A 188 -24.27 -13.38 10.83
C ALA A 188 -24.30 -13.87 12.30
N ALA A 189 -23.36 -14.75 12.70
CA ALA A 189 -23.46 -15.53 13.95
C ALA A 189 -22.56 -15.03 15.10
N VAL A 190 -21.90 -13.86 14.98
CA VAL A 190 -21.19 -13.24 16.12
C VAL A 190 -22.20 -12.46 16.97
N SER A 191 -23.04 -13.20 17.70
CA SER A 191 -23.95 -12.61 18.69
C SER A 191 -23.12 -11.85 19.72
N ARG A 192 -23.34 -10.53 19.79
CA ARG A 192 -22.79 -9.69 20.87
C ARG A 192 -23.33 -10.23 22.19
N ARG A 193 -22.50 -10.97 22.94
CA ARG A 193 -22.78 -11.33 24.33
C ARG A 193 -22.83 -10.05 25.15
N LYS A 194 -24.02 -9.44 25.19
CA LYS A 194 -24.33 -8.30 26.05
C LYS A 194 -24.05 -8.75 27.48
N ARG A 195 -23.01 -8.17 28.08
CA ARG A 195 -22.77 -8.26 29.53
C ARG A 195 -23.94 -7.53 30.19
N ASN A 196 -24.97 -8.27 30.58
CA ASN A 196 -26.03 -7.73 31.42
C ASN A 196 -25.42 -7.53 32.80
N GLU A 197 -25.21 -6.26 33.15
CA GLU A 197 -25.16 -5.82 34.52
C GLU A 197 -26.61 -5.49 34.89
N ASP A 198 -27.18 -6.30 35.78
CA ASP A 198 -28.43 -6.08 36.50
C ASP A 198 -28.26 -6.75 37.87
N GLY A 199 -28.85 -6.18 38.92
CA GLY A 199 -28.58 -6.55 40.32
C GLY A 199 -29.81 -7.01 41.09
N SER A 200 -29.69 -6.92 42.43
CA SER A 200 -30.72 -7.10 43.46
C SER A 200 -31.40 -8.48 43.59
N ASP A 201 -31.73 -9.00 44.78
CA ASP A 201 -31.43 -8.59 46.17
C ASP A 201 -31.56 -9.81 47.13
N ASP A 202 -30.95 -9.70 48.32
CA ASP A 202 -31.26 -10.37 49.61
C ASP A 202 -31.24 -11.93 49.73
N GLU A 203 -31.10 -12.57 50.90
CA GLU A 203 -31.07 -12.11 52.32
C GLU A 203 -30.23 -13.08 53.20
N GLU A 204 -29.49 -12.59 54.22
CA GLU A 204 -29.38 -13.13 55.61
C GLU A 204 -28.19 -12.55 56.42
N LEU A 205 -28.56 -11.95 57.57
CA LEU A 205 -27.93 -11.75 58.91
C LEU A 205 -26.47 -12.24 59.17
N GLU A 206 -25.65 -11.63 60.04
CA GLU A 206 -25.91 -11.01 61.36
C GLU A 206 -25.10 -9.69 61.60
N GLU A 207 -25.42 -8.96 62.67
CA GLU A 207 -24.67 -7.78 63.13
C GLU A 207 -23.46 -8.12 64.02
N ASP A 208 -22.40 -7.28 63.98
CA ASP A 208 -21.74 -6.84 65.22
C ASP A 208 -21.29 -5.37 65.09
N LYS A 209 -21.09 -4.69 66.22
CA LYS A 209 -21.09 -3.23 66.33
C LYS A 209 -19.74 -2.62 66.71
N ASP A 210 -19.69 -1.29 66.54
CA ASP A 210 -18.89 -0.35 67.34
C ASP A 210 -17.36 -0.30 67.09
N ARG A 211 -16.91 0.73 66.34
CA ARG A 211 -16.12 1.85 66.94
C ARG A 211 -15.70 2.98 65.97
N LYS A 212 -16.23 4.18 66.26
CA LYS A 212 -15.60 5.52 66.34
C LYS A 212 -14.69 6.08 65.21
N ARG A 213 -14.96 7.36 64.87
CA ARG A 213 -14.08 8.31 64.14
C ARG A 213 -12.76 8.60 64.88
N VAL A 214 -11.69 8.98 64.16
CA VAL A 214 -11.02 10.33 64.17
C VAL A 214 -9.62 10.33 63.49
N LEU A 215 -9.47 11.23 62.50
CA LEU A 215 -8.34 12.04 61.97
C LEU A 215 -6.84 11.87 62.40
N ILE A 216 -5.94 12.43 61.55
CA ILE A 216 -4.52 12.85 61.78
C ILE A 216 -3.46 11.71 61.67
N ALA A 217 -2.29 11.81 60.99
CA ALA A 217 -1.74 12.75 59.97
C ALA A 217 -0.41 12.21 59.33
N ASN A 218 0.16 12.98 58.37
CA ASN A 218 1.58 13.01 57.93
C ASN A 218 2.15 11.82 57.10
N ALA A 219 3.10 12.01 56.17
CA ALA A 219 3.63 13.22 55.49
C ALA A 219 4.47 12.84 54.23
N SER A 220 4.88 13.86 53.43
CA SER A 220 5.99 13.86 52.44
C SER A 220 5.90 12.87 51.25
N LEU A 221 5.72 13.25 49.95
CA LEU A 221 6.31 14.30 49.09
C LEU A 221 7.86 14.31 49.07
N PRO A 222 8.52 14.71 47.96
CA PRO A 222 8.18 14.64 46.53
C PRO A 222 9.29 13.79 45.79
N THR A 223 9.70 13.88 44.51
CA THR A 223 9.48 14.75 43.33
C THR A 223 9.57 13.94 42.02
N SER A 224 9.17 14.55 40.89
CA SER A 224 9.92 14.48 39.62
C SER A 224 10.19 15.92 39.17
N PRO A 225 11.36 16.27 38.57
CA PRO A 225 11.57 17.57 37.97
C PRO A 225 11.20 17.56 36.48
N VAL A 226 10.08 18.20 36.12
CA VAL A 226 9.96 18.80 34.78
C VAL A 226 10.85 20.05 34.79
N ASN A 227 11.58 20.30 33.71
CA ASN A 227 12.29 21.56 33.53
C ASN A 227 11.97 22.15 32.16
N ALA A 228 11.53 23.41 32.14
CA ALA A 228 11.25 24.19 30.95
C ALA A 228 11.75 25.61 31.21
N ASN A 229 12.51 26.17 30.29
CA ASN A 229 12.84 27.59 30.28
C ASN A 229 13.09 28.06 28.84
N ALA A 230 12.93 29.35 28.58
CA ALA A 230 12.77 29.88 27.22
C ALA A 230 13.67 31.09 26.90
N SER A 231 13.68 31.47 25.61
CA SER A 231 14.10 32.75 25.02
C SER A 231 15.57 33.20 25.18
N HIS A 232 16.28 33.22 24.05
CA HIS A 232 17.22 34.30 23.71
C HIS A 232 17.33 34.48 22.18
N ASP A 233 17.45 35.73 21.74
CA ASP A 233 17.41 36.21 20.34
C ASP A 233 17.74 37.73 20.34
N PRO A 234 18.31 38.39 19.31
CA PRO A 234 19.11 37.92 18.16
C PRO A 234 20.49 38.61 18.02
N ASP A 235 21.20 38.29 16.91
CA ASP A 235 22.14 39.11 16.12
C ASP A 235 23.56 39.47 16.63
N ALA A 236 24.59 39.12 15.84
CA ALA A 236 25.98 39.62 15.88
C ALA A 236 26.86 39.16 14.68
N MET A 237 26.78 39.89 13.55
CA MET A 237 27.84 40.32 12.62
C MET A 237 29.07 39.43 12.22
N GLU A 238 29.30 39.38 10.89
CA GLU A 238 30.57 39.26 10.11
C GLU A 238 31.83 38.56 10.69
N MET A 239 32.26 37.46 10.05
CA MET A 239 33.43 37.45 9.12
C MET A 239 33.49 36.19 8.25
#